data_AF-A0A8J2VJM8-F1
#
_entry.id   AF-A0A8J2VJM8-F1
#
_cell.length_a   1.000
_cell.length_b   1.000
_cell.length_c   1.000
_cell.angle_alpha   90.00
_cell.angle_beta   90.00
_cell.angle_gamma   90.00
#
_symmetry.space_group_name_H-M   'P 1'
#
loop_
_entity.id
_entity.type
_entity.pdbx_description
1 polymer ?
#
loop_
_entity_poly.entity_id
_entity_poly.type
_entity_poly.pdbx_seq_one_letter_code
_entity_poly.pdbx_strand_id
1 'polypeptide(L)'
;MQQPETLKYRGMYTKVPGDPSRWRKWEEMGCALLDEENKLAEQVQWTGGENRFPRAFQMLAPGGTVVLGAGTKGHHYTFMGKPGTKSSEAMLKQAEMERGESVLLYYGIQGEAVDTVGLAMMETAVTLGGRVGVLCRTTEQKRFLETRGYIHNLCGILTLPEIRAQHPRFDWPPSMPALADARRQPREHALLWELYLTRTVQPVIKEVKRLFQMSGWVDLVIERAAQDALGVSVALTHPDKGRIVYGENMAGRRYSFYAPWIQESRRRVIMPAAVIAGNAVTSAQQDAEPKYEESTAHLG
;
A
#
# COMPACT_ATOMS: atom_id res chain seq x y z
N MET A 1 12.49 7.28 -19.41
CA MET A 1 13.69 8.00 -18.95
C MET A 1 14.81 7.00 -18.67
N GLN A 2 15.74 6.83 -19.61
CA GLN A 2 17.05 6.19 -19.33
C GLN A 2 18.08 7.32 -19.33
N GLN A 3 18.60 7.69 -18.16
CA GLN A 3 19.72 8.62 -18.03
C GLN A 3 20.97 7.83 -17.60
N PRO A 4 22.17 8.23 -18.08
CA PRO A 4 23.42 7.54 -17.81
C PRO A 4 23.78 7.66 -16.32
N GLU A 5 24.31 6.58 -15.74
CA GLU A 5 24.84 6.57 -14.37
C GLU A 5 26.07 7.48 -14.28
N THR A 6 25.86 8.79 -14.13
CA THR A 6 26.93 9.71 -13.74
C THR A 6 27.27 9.44 -12.27
N LEU A 7 28.57 9.53 -11.92
CA LEU A 7 29.08 9.35 -10.55
C LEU A 7 28.32 10.18 -9.50
N LYS A 8 27.71 11.29 -9.95
CA LYS A 8 26.90 12.23 -9.16
C LYS A 8 25.67 11.58 -8.50
N TYR A 9 25.02 10.62 -9.16
CA TYR A 9 23.77 10.00 -8.66
C TYR A 9 23.99 8.62 -8.01
N ARG A 10 25.25 8.21 -7.85
CA ARG A 10 25.62 6.92 -7.28
C ARG A 10 25.14 6.83 -5.83
N GLY A 11 24.33 5.82 -5.53
CA GLY A 11 23.78 5.59 -4.19
C GLY A 11 22.55 6.43 -3.83
N MET A 12 22.04 7.29 -4.73
CA MET A 12 20.78 8.02 -4.50
C MET A 12 19.54 7.16 -4.77
N TYR A 13 19.67 6.19 -5.67
CA TYR A 13 18.61 5.24 -6.03
C TYR A 13 18.70 3.97 -5.17
N THR A 14 18.10 4.03 -3.99
CA THR A 14 17.94 2.89 -3.09
C THR A 14 16.49 2.81 -2.60
N LYS A 15 16.09 1.64 -2.10
CA LYS A 15 14.93 1.54 -1.20
C LYS A 15 15.04 2.53 -0.05
N VAL A 16 13.89 2.94 0.49
CA VAL A 16 13.84 3.67 1.76
C VAL A 16 14.36 2.73 2.86
N PRO A 17 15.34 3.14 3.67
CA PRO A 17 15.89 2.31 4.74
C PRO A 17 14.81 1.77 5.69
N GLY A 18 14.99 0.56 6.22
CA GLY A 18 14.09 0.02 7.24
C GLY A 18 14.15 0.77 8.57
N ASP A 19 15.31 1.35 8.90
CA ASP A 19 15.56 2.11 10.12
C ASP A 19 15.05 3.57 10.01
N PRO A 20 14.08 3.98 10.86
CA PRO A 20 13.54 5.34 10.88
C PRO A 20 14.56 6.45 11.08
N SER A 21 15.67 6.18 11.78
CA SER A 21 16.72 7.18 12.02
C SER A 21 17.38 7.66 10.73
N ARG A 22 17.28 6.86 9.65
CA ARG A 22 17.90 7.13 8.35
C ARG A 22 16.96 7.76 7.34
N TRP A 23 15.66 7.87 7.63
CA TRP A 23 14.65 8.35 6.67
C TRP A 23 14.88 9.80 6.26
N ARG A 24 15.10 10.69 7.25
CA ARG A 24 15.34 12.11 6.99
C ARG A 24 16.54 12.33 6.06
N LYS A 25 17.68 11.69 6.37
CA LYS A 25 18.88 11.76 5.52
C LYS A 25 18.61 11.20 4.12
N TRP A 26 17.87 10.10 4.01
CA TRP A 26 17.50 9.54 2.72
C TRP A 26 16.61 10.49 1.91
N GLU A 27 15.66 11.17 2.54
CA GLU A 27 14.76 12.13 1.90
C GLU A 27 15.52 13.38 1.43
N GLU A 28 16.37 13.94 2.30
CA GLU A 28 17.27 15.08 2.01
C GLU A 28 18.21 14.79 0.82
N MET A 29 18.77 13.58 0.74
CA MET A 29 19.57 13.16 -0.42
C MET A 29 18.78 13.18 -1.73
N GLY A 30 17.45 13.04 -1.67
CA GLY A 30 16.58 13.13 -2.83
C GLY A 30 16.19 14.56 -3.21
N CYS A 31 16.26 15.53 -2.29
CA CYS A 31 15.95 16.92 -2.59
C CYS A 31 16.88 17.48 -3.69
N ALA A 32 18.16 17.11 -3.67
CA ALA A 32 19.10 17.46 -4.73
C ALA A 32 18.67 16.99 -6.13
N LEU A 33 17.88 15.90 -6.23
CA LEU A 33 17.30 15.46 -7.51
C LEU A 33 16.07 16.30 -7.89
N LEU A 34 15.25 16.68 -6.91
CA LEU A 34 14.05 17.51 -7.13
C LEU A 34 14.42 18.93 -7.58
N ASP A 35 15.49 19.49 -7.04
CA ASP A 35 15.96 20.84 -7.40
C ASP A 35 16.49 20.90 -8.85
N GLU A 36 16.95 19.77 -9.40
CA GLU A 36 17.41 19.66 -10.79
C GLU A 36 16.25 19.40 -11.77
N GLU A 37 15.30 18.57 -11.37
CA GLU A 37 14.07 18.29 -12.10
C GLU A 37 13.05 19.42 -11.85
N ASN A 38 13.26 20.58 -12.48
CA ASN A 38 12.44 21.82 -12.38
C ASN A 38 10.92 21.67 -12.57
N LYS A 39 10.39 20.46 -12.79
CA LYS A 39 8.97 20.13 -12.87
C LYS A 39 8.69 18.77 -12.23
N LEU A 40 7.81 18.77 -11.23
CA LEU A 40 7.28 17.54 -10.66
C LEU A 40 6.28 16.88 -11.63
N ALA A 41 6.27 15.55 -11.67
CA ALA A 41 5.43 14.80 -12.59
C ALA A 41 3.99 14.65 -12.05
N GLU A 42 2.98 15.00 -12.85
CA GLU A 42 1.57 14.73 -12.52
C GLU A 42 1.21 13.25 -12.69
N GLN A 43 1.83 12.58 -13.66
CA GLN A 43 1.65 11.16 -13.90
C GLN A 43 2.97 10.50 -14.28
N VAL A 44 3.24 9.31 -13.72
CA VAL A 44 4.41 8.51 -14.02
C VAL A 44 3.99 7.08 -14.34
N GLN A 45 4.27 6.61 -15.56
CA GLN A 45 4.20 5.19 -15.89
C GLN A 45 5.50 4.53 -15.42
N TRP A 46 5.40 3.56 -14.51
CA TRP A 46 6.53 2.94 -13.86
C TRP A 46 6.69 1.48 -14.25
N THR A 47 7.79 1.18 -14.94
CA THR A 47 8.26 -0.17 -15.27
C THR A 47 9.66 -0.46 -14.69
N GLY A 48 10.14 0.44 -13.81
CA GLY A 48 11.47 0.38 -13.23
C GLY A 48 11.60 -0.65 -12.09
N GLY A 49 12.71 -0.56 -11.36
CA GLY A 49 13.03 -1.47 -10.26
C GLY A 49 12.72 -0.92 -8.86
N GLU A 50 12.60 -1.83 -7.88
CA GLU A 50 12.33 -1.53 -6.46
C GLU A 50 13.30 -0.51 -5.81
N ASN A 51 14.53 -0.38 -6.31
CA ASN A 51 15.51 0.61 -5.83
C ASN A 51 15.30 2.03 -6.38
N ARG A 52 14.60 2.17 -7.51
CA ARG A 52 14.38 3.47 -8.15
C ARG A 52 12.97 4.01 -7.92
N PHE A 53 12.00 3.13 -7.67
CA PHE A 53 10.61 3.49 -7.39
C PHE A 53 10.47 4.57 -6.28
N PRO A 54 11.18 4.49 -5.14
CA PRO A 54 11.03 5.49 -4.09
C PRO A 54 11.31 6.92 -4.57
N ARG A 55 12.28 7.11 -5.46
CA ARG A 55 12.61 8.43 -6.05
C ARG A 55 11.59 8.86 -7.09
N ALA A 56 11.10 7.94 -7.91
CA ALA A 56 10.01 8.23 -8.84
C ALA A 56 8.75 8.71 -8.09
N PHE A 57 8.43 8.08 -6.97
CA PHE A 57 7.35 8.54 -6.11
C PHE A 57 7.65 9.91 -5.47
N GLN A 58 8.89 10.13 -5.01
CA GLN A 58 9.31 11.42 -4.45
C GLN A 58 9.15 12.58 -5.47
N MET A 59 9.43 12.34 -6.76
CA MET A 59 9.32 13.32 -7.86
C MET A 59 7.88 13.60 -8.33
N LEU A 60 6.86 12.94 -7.78
CA LEU A 60 5.47 13.26 -8.11
C LEU A 60 5.06 14.64 -7.61
N ALA A 61 4.30 15.36 -8.42
CA ALA A 61 3.62 16.59 -8.04
C ALA A 61 2.57 16.30 -6.94
N PRO A 62 2.16 17.29 -6.13
CA PRO A 62 1.01 17.14 -5.26
C PRO A 62 -0.23 16.68 -6.04
N GLY A 63 -0.82 15.56 -5.64
CA GLY A 63 -1.94 14.91 -6.33
C GLY A 63 -1.53 13.99 -7.48
N GLY A 64 -0.23 13.86 -7.77
CA GLY A 64 0.27 13.06 -8.87
C GLY A 64 0.06 11.55 -8.70
N THR A 65 0.09 10.83 -9.81
CA THR A 65 -0.19 9.39 -9.87
C THR A 65 1.00 8.61 -10.44
N VAL A 66 1.48 7.59 -9.72
CA VAL A 66 2.34 6.55 -10.31
C VAL A 66 1.47 5.36 -10.70
N VAL A 67 1.56 4.95 -11.96
CA VAL A 67 0.92 3.74 -12.49
C VAL A 67 1.99 2.66 -12.64
N LEU A 68 1.81 1.51 -11.98
CA LEU A 68 2.71 0.37 -12.07
C LEU A 68 2.36 -0.46 -13.32
N GLY A 69 3.24 -0.41 -14.32
CA GLY A 69 3.07 -1.10 -15.60
C GLY A 69 3.68 -2.50 -15.61
N ALA A 70 3.39 -3.28 -16.66
CA ALA A 70 3.95 -4.61 -16.83
C ALA A 70 5.49 -4.58 -16.85
N GLY A 71 6.12 -5.59 -16.25
CA GLY A 71 7.59 -5.74 -16.26
C GLY A 71 8.33 -4.98 -15.15
N THR A 72 7.65 -4.54 -14.08
CA THR A 72 8.35 -3.96 -12.92
C THR A 72 9.35 -4.96 -12.32
N LYS A 73 10.51 -4.46 -11.87
CA LYS A 73 11.58 -5.30 -11.35
C LYS A 73 11.61 -5.26 -9.82
N GLY A 74 11.79 -6.43 -9.20
CA GLY A 74 11.79 -6.56 -7.75
C GLY A 74 10.39 -6.58 -7.17
N HIS A 75 10.30 -6.97 -5.91
CA HIS A 75 9.03 -7.34 -5.29
C HIS A 75 8.67 -6.45 -4.11
N HIS A 76 9.66 -5.90 -3.40
CA HIS A 76 9.43 -5.17 -2.16
C HIS A 76 9.65 -3.68 -2.39
N TYR A 77 8.55 -2.98 -2.62
CA TYR A 77 8.56 -1.56 -2.92
C TYR A 77 8.42 -0.75 -1.63
N THR A 78 9.09 0.39 -1.59
CA THR A 78 9.08 1.30 -0.45
C THR A 78 8.95 2.73 -0.93
N PHE A 79 8.36 3.60 -0.13
CA PHE A 79 8.30 5.03 -0.43
C PHE A 79 8.18 5.84 0.86
N MET A 80 8.59 7.11 0.79
CA MET A 80 8.32 8.10 1.83
C MET A 80 6.97 8.74 1.54
N GLY A 81 6.09 8.79 2.55
CA GLY A 81 4.79 9.45 2.42
C GLY A 81 4.95 10.94 2.15
N LYS A 82 4.03 11.48 1.35
CA LYS A 82 3.99 12.91 1.04
C LYS A 82 3.17 13.69 2.05
N PRO A 83 3.49 14.97 2.32
CA PRO A 83 2.69 15.82 3.18
C PRO A 83 1.31 16.07 2.58
N GLY A 84 0.30 16.06 3.45
CA GLY A 84 -1.07 16.40 3.10
C GLY A 84 -2.08 15.72 4.01
N THR A 85 -3.23 16.35 4.20
CA THR A 85 -4.37 15.80 4.94
C THR A 85 -5.64 16.09 4.17
N LYS A 86 -6.60 15.17 4.19
CA LYS A 86 -7.94 15.36 3.62
C LYS A 86 -8.97 14.81 4.59
N SER A 87 -10.17 15.39 4.59
CA SER A 87 -11.27 14.87 5.39
C SER A 87 -11.63 13.45 4.96
N SER A 88 -12.21 12.67 5.88
CA SER A 88 -12.71 11.31 5.61
C SER A 88 -13.63 11.29 4.40
N GLU A 89 -14.55 12.25 4.32
CA GLU A 89 -15.50 12.38 3.22
C GLU A 89 -14.80 12.64 1.87
N ALA A 90 -13.85 13.58 1.85
CA ALA A 90 -13.10 13.88 0.63
C ALA A 90 -12.31 12.66 0.14
N MET A 91 -11.71 11.91 1.07
CA MET A 91 -10.95 10.71 0.73
C MET A 91 -11.83 9.56 0.24
N LEU A 92 -12.96 9.30 0.88
CA LEU A 92 -13.90 8.25 0.47
C LEU A 92 -14.59 8.61 -0.86
N LYS A 93 -14.87 9.89 -1.10
CA LYS A 93 -15.33 10.37 -2.41
C LYS A 93 -14.26 10.23 -3.49
N GLN A 94 -13.00 10.57 -3.19
CA GLN A 94 -11.88 10.36 -4.12
C GLN A 94 -11.64 8.86 -4.41
N ALA A 95 -11.96 8.00 -3.44
CA ALA A 95 -11.92 6.55 -3.60
C ALA A 95 -13.14 5.96 -4.32
N GLU A 96 -14.10 6.80 -4.71
CA GLU A 96 -15.35 6.40 -5.36
C GLU A 96 -16.05 5.31 -4.54
N MET A 97 -16.18 5.55 -3.22
CA MET A 97 -16.88 4.61 -2.34
C MET A 97 -18.36 4.53 -2.73
N GLU A 98 -18.86 3.30 -2.87
CA GLU A 98 -20.25 3.00 -3.18
C GLU A 98 -20.97 2.40 -1.97
N ARG A 99 -22.29 2.59 -1.95
CA ARG A 99 -23.14 1.99 -0.92
C ARG A 99 -23.10 0.46 -1.01
N GLY A 100 -22.98 -0.21 0.14
CA GLY A 100 -22.97 -1.66 0.26
C GLY A 100 -21.57 -2.30 0.15
N GLU A 101 -20.54 -1.53 -0.17
CA GLU A 101 -19.16 -2.02 -0.22
C GLU A 101 -18.65 -2.44 1.16
N SER A 102 -17.82 -3.47 1.17
CA SER A 102 -17.11 -3.93 2.36
C SER A 102 -15.92 -3.01 2.66
N VAL A 103 -15.93 -2.41 3.85
CA VAL A 103 -14.94 -1.43 4.28
C VAL A 103 -14.23 -1.91 5.54
N LEU A 104 -12.92 -2.16 5.46
CA LEU A 104 -12.10 -2.47 6.64
C LEU A 104 -11.40 -1.21 7.14
N LEU A 105 -11.54 -0.89 8.41
CA LEU A 105 -10.83 0.21 9.07
C LEU A 105 -9.84 -0.31 10.11
N TYR A 106 -8.62 0.23 10.12
CA TYR A 106 -7.71 0.06 11.25
C TYR A 106 -7.95 1.12 12.34
N TYR A 107 -8.11 0.68 13.58
CA TYR A 107 -8.41 1.55 14.73
C TYR A 107 -7.34 1.45 15.83
N GLY A 108 -7.04 2.60 16.45
CA GLY A 108 -6.20 2.69 17.63
C GLY A 108 -4.70 2.54 17.37
N ILE A 109 -4.21 3.05 16.24
CA ILE A 109 -2.83 2.83 15.81
C ILE A 109 -1.79 3.55 16.67
N GLN A 110 -2.13 4.74 17.18
CA GLN A 110 -1.22 5.59 17.96
C GLN A 110 -1.15 5.25 19.46
N GLY A 111 -1.86 4.22 19.92
CA GLY A 111 -1.81 3.76 21.32
C GLY A 111 -2.62 4.60 22.30
N GLU A 112 -3.31 5.65 21.83
CA GLU A 112 -4.28 6.39 22.64
C GLU A 112 -5.51 5.53 22.97
N ALA A 113 -6.16 5.85 24.09
CA ALA A 113 -7.40 5.18 24.50
C ALA A 113 -8.55 5.43 23.52
N VAL A 114 -8.53 6.58 22.83
CA VAL A 114 -9.57 7.00 21.87
C VAL A 114 -8.91 7.51 20.60
N ASP A 115 -9.30 6.97 19.46
CA ASP A 115 -8.75 7.33 18.16
C ASP A 115 -9.80 8.15 17.39
N THR A 116 -9.74 9.48 17.58
CA THR A 116 -10.73 10.43 17.06
C THR A 116 -10.79 10.43 15.53
N VAL A 117 -9.64 10.30 14.87
CA VAL A 117 -9.55 10.20 13.40
C VAL A 117 -10.19 8.88 12.93
N GLY A 118 -9.89 7.78 13.60
CA GLY A 118 -10.51 6.48 13.34
C GLY A 118 -12.03 6.52 13.48
N LEU A 119 -12.55 7.15 14.55
CA LEU A 119 -13.99 7.34 14.74
C LEU A 119 -14.62 8.15 13.60
N ALA A 120 -14.03 9.28 13.23
CA ALA A 120 -14.56 10.11 12.15
C ALA A 120 -14.58 9.38 10.80
N MET A 121 -13.53 8.60 10.49
CA MET A 121 -13.47 7.78 9.28
C MET A 121 -14.53 6.66 9.29
N MET A 122 -14.69 6.00 10.44
CA MET A 122 -15.70 4.96 10.63
C MET A 122 -17.12 5.50 10.42
N GLU A 123 -17.47 6.60 11.10
CA GLU A 123 -18.79 7.23 11.01
C GLU A 123 -19.10 7.70 9.59
N THR A 124 -18.11 8.26 8.89
CA THR A 124 -18.28 8.67 7.49
C THR A 124 -18.55 7.46 6.60
N ALA A 125 -17.78 6.38 6.73
CA ALA A 125 -17.98 5.17 5.93
C ALA A 125 -19.35 4.52 6.18
N VAL A 126 -19.78 4.46 7.45
CA VAL A 126 -21.14 3.99 7.80
C VAL A 126 -22.21 4.88 7.18
N THR A 127 -22.05 6.21 7.26
CA THR A 127 -23.02 7.18 6.73
C THR A 127 -23.16 7.09 5.21
N LEU A 128 -22.07 6.81 4.50
CA LEU A 128 -22.07 6.54 3.06
C LEU A 128 -22.63 5.15 2.69
N GLY A 129 -23.04 4.36 3.70
CA GLY A 129 -23.69 3.06 3.53
C GLY A 129 -22.72 1.90 3.32
N GLY A 130 -21.47 2.05 3.77
CA GLY A 130 -20.49 0.97 3.78
C GLY A 130 -20.82 -0.12 4.81
N ARG A 131 -20.50 -1.36 4.48
CA ARG A 131 -20.45 -2.48 5.41
C ARG A 131 -19.10 -2.42 6.14
N VAL A 132 -19.08 -1.78 7.31
CA VAL A 132 -17.81 -1.46 7.99
C VAL A 132 -17.42 -2.55 8.99
N GLY A 133 -16.20 -3.09 8.85
CA GLY A 133 -15.54 -3.93 9.83
C GLY A 133 -14.31 -3.21 10.40
N VAL A 134 -14.01 -3.43 11.67
CA VAL A 134 -12.91 -2.72 12.35
C VAL A 134 -11.86 -3.71 12.85
N LEU A 135 -10.58 -3.42 12.60
CA LEU A 135 -9.43 -4.15 13.13
C LEU A 135 -8.66 -3.27 14.13
N CYS A 136 -8.75 -3.61 15.41
CA CYS A 136 -8.09 -2.92 16.51
C CYS A 136 -6.74 -3.57 16.86
N ARG A 137 -5.83 -2.79 17.46
CA ARG A 137 -4.56 -3.31 18.00
C ARG A 137 -4.75 -4.06 19.31
N THR A 138 -5.70 -3.63 20.15
CA THR A 138 -5.87 -4.16 21.51
C THR A 138 -7.31 -4.50 21.84
N THR A 139 -7.50 -5.30 22.88
CA THR A 139 -8.82 -5.67 23.40
C THR A 139 -9.52 -4.48 24.05
N GLU A 140 -8.76 -3.56 24.66
CA GLU A 140 -9.26 -2.34 25.28
C GLU A 140 -9.93 -1.43 24.25
N GLN A 141 -9.33 -1.30 23.06
CA GLN A 141 -9.89 -0.53 21.94
C GLN A 141 -11.20 -1.13 21.45
N LYS A 142 -11.28 -2.47 21.35
CA LYS A 142 -12.53 -3.16 21.01
C LYS A 142 -13.62 -2.89 22.05
N ARG A 143 -13.32 -3.07 23.34
CA ARG A 143 -14.27 -2.78 24.43
C ARG A 143 -14.77 -1.33 24.40
N PHE A 144 -13.89 -0.38 24.09
CA PHE A 144 -14.27 1.02 23.95
C PHE A 144 -15.32 1.24 22.84
N LEU A 145 -15.08 0.67 21.66
CA LEU A 145 -16.02 0.76 20.53
C LEU A 145 -17.36 0.07 20.82
N GLU A 146 -17.31 -1.07 21.53
CA GLU A 146 -18.49 -1.82 21.95
C GLU A 146 -19.36 -1.03 22.92
N THR A 147 -18.74 -0.38 23.91
CA THR A 147 -19.43 0.39 24.96
C THR A 147 -20.18 1.61 24.41
N ARG A 148 -19.67 2.22 23.33
CA ARG A 148 -20.27 3.40 22.70
C ARG A 148 -21.46 3.09 21.78
N GLY A 149 -21.81 1.82 21.59
CA GLY A 149 -22.99 1.42 20.80
C GLY A 149 -22.78 1.44 19.29
N TYR A 150 -21.54 1.57 18.80
CA TYR A 150 -21.25 1.55 17.35
C TYR A 150 -21.52 0.18 16.70
N ILE A 151 -21.59 -0.90 17.48
CA ILE A 151 -21.75 -2.29 17.01
C ILE A 151 -22.92 -2.43 16.04
N HIS A 152 -24.04 -1.74 16.29
CA HIS A 152 -25.26 -1.92 15.50
C HIS A 152 -25.09 -1.56 14.02
N ASN A 153 -24.08 -0.75 13.68
CA ASN A 153 -23.80 -0.32 12.32
C ASN A 153 -22.55 -0.98 11.72
N LEU A 154 -21.89 -1.87 12.46
CA LEU A 154 -20.66 -2.54 12.04
C LEU A 154 -20.94 -4.01 11.71
N CYS A 155 -20.20 -4.56 10.74
CA CYS A 155 -20.15 -6.01 10.50
C CYS A 155 -19.47 -6.75 11.67
N GLY A 156 -18.56 -6.08 12.37
CA GLY A 156 -17.93 -6.60 13.58
C GLY A 156 -16.62 -5.88 13.91
N ILE A 157 -16.06 -6.23 15.07
CA ILE A 157 -14.79 -5.71 15.55
C ILE A 157 -13.85 -6.89 15.85
N LEU A 158 -12.70 -6.90 15.19
CA LEU A 158 -11.62 -7.86 15.33
C LEU A 158 -10.41 -7.19 16.00
N THR A 159 -9.60 -7.95 16.73
CA THR A 159 -8.38 -7.46 17.36
C THR A 159 -7.17 -8.32 16.98
N LEU A 160 -5.96 -7.73 16.97
CA LEU A 160 -4.73 -8.50 16.76
C LEU A 160 -4.53 -9.64 17.79
N PRO A 161 -4.84 -9.47 19.11
CA PRO A 161 -4.84 -10.56 20.07
C PRO A 161 -5.78 -11.72 19.72
N GLU A 162 -6.98 -11.45 19.19
CA GLU A 162 -7.90 -12.51 18.76
C GLU A 162 -7.35 -13.29 17.56
N ILE A 163 -6.75 -12.61 16.58
CA ILE A 163 -6.08 -13.29 15.46
C ILE A 163 -4.95 -14.18 16.01
N ARG A 164 -4.15 -13.68 16.95
CA ARG A 164 -3.08 -14.46 17.59
C ARG A 164 -3.59 -15.66 18.37
N ALA A 165 -4.72 -15.54 19.06
CA ALA A 165 -5.34 -16.65 19.78
C ALA A 165 -5.80 -17.77 18.84
N GLN A 166 -6.31 -17.41 17.65
CA GLN A 166 -6.75 -18.38 16.64
C GLN A 166 -5.59 -18.94 15.80
N HIS A 167 -4.49 -18.19 15.69
CA HIS A 167 -3.33 -18.52 14.86
C HIS A 167 -2.05 -18.35 15.69
N PRO A 168 -1.58 -19.37 16.43
CA PRO A 168 -0.47 -19.23 17.39
C PRO A 168 0.88 -18.79 16.78
N ARG A 169 1.07 -18.98 15.46
CA ARG A 169 2.26 -18.52 14.72
C ARG A 169 2.09 -17.11 14.13
N PHE A 170 0.98 -16.44 14.42
CA PHE A 170 0.67 -15.13 13.85
C PHE A 170 1.58 -14.03 14.39
N ASP A 171 2.22 -13.35 13.45
CA ASP A 171 3.05 -12.18 13.68
C ASP A 171 2.48 -10.97 12.94
N TRP A 172 2.50 -9.82 13.61
CA TRP A 172 2.13 -8.53 13.03
C TRP A 172 3.37 -7.64 12.98
N PRO A 173 4.18 -7.72 11.91
CA PRO A 173 5.42 -6.96 11.81
C PRO A 173 5.13 -5.46 11.66
N PRO A 174 6.06 -4.59 12.05
CA PRO A 174 5.88 -3.13 11.96
C PRO A 174 5.84 -2.60 10.51
N SER A 175 6.36 -3.38 9.55
CA SER A 175 6.34 -3.12 8.11
C SER A 175 6.42 -4.43 7.34
N MET A 176 6.13 -4.43 6.03
CA MET A 176 6.41 -5.59 5.19
C MET A 176 7.90 -5.96 5.27
N PRO A 177 8.25 -7.21 5.64
CA PRO A 177 9.63 -7.67 5.72
C PRO A 177 10.38 -7.43 4.41
N ALA A 178 11.64 -7.02 4.51
CA ALA A 178 12.50 -6.95 3.34
C ALA A 178 12.68 -8.36 2.77
N LEU A 179 12.46 -8.50 1.46
CA LEU A 179 12.71 -9.74 0.76
C LEU A 179 14.15 -9.76 0.24
N ALA A 180 14.81 -10.92 0.33
CA ALA A 180 16.10 -11.14 -0.30
C ALA A 180 16.00 -10.94 -1.83
N ASP A 181 17.12 -10.64 -2.49
CA ASP A 181 17.15 -10.52 -3.95
C ASP A 181 16.81 -11.88 -4.58
N ALA A 182 15.69 -11.96 -5.29
CA ALA A 182 15.19 -13.22 -5.85
C ALA A 182 16.14 -13.86 -6.87
N ARG A 183 17.02 -13.08 -7.51
CA ARG A 183 17.99 -13.59 -8.49
C ARG A 183 19.25 -14.10 -7.81
N ARG A 184 19.71 -13.41 -6.78
CA ARG A 184 20.95 -13.77 -6.05
C ARG A 184 20.71 -14.82 -4.97
N GLN A 185 19.57 -14.78 -4.31
CA GLN A 185 19.22 -15.60 -3.14
C GLN A 185 17.78 -16.14 -3.24
N PRO A 186 17.45 -16.95 -4.27
CA PRO A 186 16.08 -17.39 -4.55
C PRO A 186 15.46 -18.20 -3.40
N ARG A 187 16.24 -19.03 -2.71
CA ARG A 187 15.74 -19.85 -1.59
C ARG A 187 15.36 -19.01 -0.38
N GLU A 188 16.20 -18.05 -0.02
CA GLU A 188 15.93 -17.13 1.10
C GLU A 188 14.75 -16.22 0.77
N HIS A 189 14.66 -15.74 -0.46
CA HIS A 189 13.50 -14.99 -0.94
C HIS A 189 12.19 -15.78 -0.76
N ALA A 190 12.15 -17.02 -1.26
CA ALA A 190 10.97 -17.86 -1.17
C ALA A 190 10.58 -18.15 0.29
N LEU A 191 11.56 -18.41 1.16
CA LEU A 191 11.32 -18.65 2.58
C LEU A 191 10.74 -17.41 3.29
N LEU A 192 11.35 -16.23 3.09
CA LEU A 192 10.86 -14.98 3.70
C LEU A 192 9.46 -14.62 3.22
N TRP A 193 9.20 -14.84 1.94
CA TRP A 193 7.87 -14.64 1.36
C TRP A 193 6.83 -15.59 1.95
N GLU A 194 7.14 -16.89 2.02
CA GLU A 194 6.25 -17.90 2.60
C GLU A 194 5.95 -17.62 4.07
N LEU A 195 6.96 -17.23 4.85
CA LEU A 195 6.79 -16.83 6.26
C LEU A 195 5.86 -15.62 6.39
N TYR A 196 6.05 -14.59 5.57
CA TYR A 196 5.18 -13.42 5.59
C TYR A 196 3.73 -13.77 5.22
N LEU A 197 3.54 -14.60 4.20
CA LEU A 197 2.20 -15.03 3.81
C LEU A 197 1.51 -15.84 4.90
N THR A 198 2.17 -16.88 5.40
CA THR A 198 1.57 -17.85 6.33
C THR A 198 1.43 -17.31 7.75
N ARG A 199 2.34 -16.45 8.19
CA ARG A 199 2.35 -15.91 9.57
C ARG A 199 1.68 -14.55 9.71
N THR A 200 1.47 -13.80 8.63
CA THR A 200 0.86 -12.46 8.72
C THR A 200 -0.36 -12.35 7.83
N VAL A 201 -0.21 -12.55 6.52
CA VAL A 201 -1.25 -12.21 5.55
C VAL A 201 -2.45 -13.16 5.61
N GLN A 202 -2.21 -14.47 5.53
CA GLN A 202 -3.28 -15.47 5.49
C GLN A 202 -4.13 -15.52 6.77
N PRO A 203 -3.57 -15.45 8.00
CA PRO A 203 -4.36 -15.32 9.22
C PRO A 203 -5.31 -14.11 9.17
N VAL A 204 -4.81 -12.95 8.77
CA VAL A 204 -5.61 -11.72 8.72
C VAL A 204 -6.72 -11.83 7.67
N ILE A 205 -6.39 -12.32 6.46
CA ILE A 205 -7.40 -12.58 5.42
C ILE A 205 -8.50 -13.51 5.94
N LYS A 206 -8.14 -14.61 6.61
CA LYS A 206 -9.11 -15.59 7.12
C LYS A 206 -10.05 -14.97 8.15
N GLU A 207 -9.50 -14.20 9.09
CA GLU A 207 -10.27 -13.58 10.17
C GLU A 207 -11.13 -12.41 9.67
N VAL A 208 -10.63 -11.60 8.73
CA VAL A 208 -11.40 -10.54 8.07
C VAL A 208 -12.55 -11.12 7.24
N LYS A 209 -12.34 -12.22 6.51
CA LYS A 209 -13.42 -12.90 5.79
C LYS A 209 -14.51 -13.41 6.73
N ARG A 210 -14.13 -13.95 7.89
CA ARG A 210 -15.07 -14.35 8.94
C ARG A 210 -15.84 -13.15 9.49
N LEU A 211 -15.16 -12.03 9.73
CA LEU A 211 -15.76 -10.77 10.21
C LEU A 211 -16.90 -10.30 9.30
N PHE A 212 -16.67 -10.30 7.98
CA PHE A 212 -17.67 -9.88 7.00
C PHE A 212 -18.65 -10.99 6.58
N GLN A 213 -18.47 -12.21 7.07
CA GLN A 213 -19.19 -13.41 6.63
C GLN A 213 -19.17 -13.56 5.10
N MET A 214 -17.99 -13.37 4.50
CA MET A 214 -17.82 -13.33 3.04
C MET A 214 -16.75 -14.31 2.56
N SER A 215 -16.91 -14.82 1.34
CA SER A 215 -15.89 -15.63 0.64
C SER A 215 -14.92 -14.78 -0.19
N GLY A 216 -15.34 -13.57 -0.56
CA GLY A 216 -14.64 -12.66 -1.47
C GLY A 216 -13.56 -11.80 -0.82
N TRP A 217 -13.46 -10.56 -1.29
CA TRP A 217 -12.43 -9.59 -0.93
C TRP A 217 -13.04 -8.37 -0.27
N VAL A 218 -12.23 -7.60 0.45
CA VAL A 218 -12.62 -6.27 0.91
C VAL A 218 -12.59 -5.30 -0.28
N ASP A 219 -13.59 -4.45 -0.42
CA ASP A 219 -13.64 -3.46 -1.50
C ASP A 219 -12.74 -2.25 -1.19
N LEU A 220 -12.77 -1.79 0.06
CA LEU A 220 -12.04 -0.61 0.52
C LEU A 220 -11.38 -0.84 1.88
N VAL A 221 -10.10 -0.50 2.00
CA VAL A 221 -9.38 -0.46 3.28
C VAL A 221 -9.06 0.99 3.62
N ILE A 222 -9.49 1.43 4.80
CA ILE A 222 -9.09 2.71 5.38
C ILE A 222 -7.83 2.46 6.21
N GLU A 223 -6.69 2.83 5.64
CA GLU A 223 -5.37 2.71 6.24
C GLU A 223 -5.01 3.93 7.07
N ARG A 224 -3.98 3.77 7.90
CA ARG A 224 -3.58 4.74 8.93
C ARG A 224 -2.14 5.15 8.76
N ALA A 225 -1.89 6.45 8.73
CA ALA A 225 -0.56 6.98 8.43
C ALA A 225 0.49 6.60 9.49
N ALA A 226 0.07 6.31 10.72
CA ALA A 226 0.99 5.99 11.82
C ALA A 226 1.54 4.54 11.80
N GLN A 227 1.14 3.69 10.85
CA GLN A 227 1.65 2.33 10.68
C GLN A 227 2.08 2.04 9.24
N ASP A 228 2.82 0.96 9.04
CA ASP A 228 3.11 0.41 7.72
C ASP A 228 2.50 -1.00 7.58
N ALA A 229 1.17 -1.05 7.50
CA ALA A 229 0.42 -2.28 7.24
C ALA A 229 -0.02 -2.41 5.76
N LEU A 230 0.46 -1.51 4.89
CA LEU A 230 0.03 -1.38 3.50
C LEU A 230 0.17 -2.71 2.73
N GLY A 231 1.24 -3.46 2.96
CA GLY A 231 1.42 -4.77 2.35
C GLY A 231 0.28 -5.75 2.65
N VAL A 232 -0.27 -5.74 3.86
CA VAL A 232 -1.43 -6.57 4.24
C VAL A 232 -2.72 -6.00 3.64
N SER A 233 -2.88 -4.68 3.70
CA SER A 233 -4.04 -3.97 3.12
C SER A 233 -4.20 -4.23 1.62
N VAL A 234 -3.11 -4.22 0.86
CA VAL A 234 -3.11 -4.59 -0.55
C VAL A 234 -3.56 -6.04 -0.75
N ALA A 235 -3.08 -6.97 0.07
CA ALA A 235 -3.45 -8.38 -0.03
C ALA A 235 -4.93 -8.66 0.26
N LEU A 236 -5.57 -7.86 1.14
CA LEU A 236 -6.96 -8.00 1.53
C LEU A 236 -7.96 -7.51 0.48
N THR A 237 -7.53 -6.57 -0.36
CA THR A 237 -8.44 -5.84 -1.25
C THR A 237 -8.71 -6.54 -2.56
N HIS A 238 -9.89 -6.28 -3.13
CA HIS A 238 -10.33 -6.85 -4.40
C HIS A 238 -9.32 -6.57 -5.53
N PRO A 239 -8.88 -7.56 -6.33
CA PRO A 239 -7.93 -7.32 -7.42
C PRO A 239 -8.43 -6.30 -8.46
N ASP A 240 -9.69 -6.38 -8.89
CA ASP A 240 -10.19 -5.53 -9.99
C ASP A 240 -10.73 -4.15 -9.60
N LYS A 241 -10.96 -3.91 -8.31
CA LYS A 241 -11.61 -2.67 -7.83
C LYS A 241 -11.25 -2.29 -6.40
N GLY A 242 -10.22 -2.91 -5.83
CA GLY A 242 -9.80 -2.69 -4.46
C GLY A 242 -9.17 -1.31 -4.27
N ARG A 243 -9.54 -0.60 -3.20
CA ARG A 243 -8.95 0.70 -2.86
C ARG A 243 -8.39 0.67 -1.44
N ILE A 244 -7.21 1.26 -1.27
CA ILE A 244 -6.61 1.52 0.03
C ILE A 244 -6.54 3.03 0.16
N VAL A 245 -7.04 3.58 1.26
CA VAL A 245 -7.23 5.02 1.42
C VAL A 245 -6.54 5.51 2.69
N TYR A 246 -5.76 6.58 2.57
CA TYR A 246 -5.18 7.31 3.70
C TYR A 246 -5.74 8.74 3.75
N GLY A 247 -6.20 9.22 4.91
CA GLY A 247 -6.61 10.62 5.10
C GLY A 247 -5.65 11.47 5.92
N GLU A 248 -4.78 10.82 6.69
CA GLU A 248 -3.83 11.46 7.61
C GLU A 248 -2.54 11.92 6.92
N ASN A 249 -1.76 12.77 7.59
CA ASN A 249 -0.46 13.20 7.11
C ASN A 249 0.55 12.05 7.14
N MET A 250 1.14 11.75 5.99
CA MET A 250 2.08 10.64 5.79
C MET A 250 3.55 11.10 5.74
N ALA A 251 3.80 12.41 5.83
CA ALA A 251 5.15 12.98 5.76
C ALA A 251 6.10 12.38 6.80
N GLY A 252 7.36 12.18 6.39
CA GLY A 252 8.41 11.67 7.28
C GLY A 252 8.21 10.21 7.71
N ARG A 253 7.35 9.44 7.03
CA ARG A 253 7.13 8.02 7.30
C ARG A 253 7.34 7.16 6.05
N ARG A 254 7.93 5.99 6.26
CA ARG A 254 8.09 4.96 5.22
C ARG A 254 6.87 4.05 5.17
N TYR A 255 6.48 3.66 3.96
CA TYR A 255 5.49 2.61 3.71
C TYR A 255 6.06 1.55 2.76
N SER A 256 5.52 0.33 2.82
CA SER A 256 6.01 -0.80 2.03
C SER A 256 4.91 -1.76 1.58
N PHE A 257 5.08 -2.33 0.40
CA PHE A 257 4.12 -3.26 -0.20
C PHE A 257 4.78 -4.21 -1.20
N TYR A 258 4.07 -5.30 -1.52
CA TYR A 258 4.46 -6.23 -2.56
C TYR A 258 3.96 -5.72 -3.92
N ALA A 259 4.88 -5.24 -4.76
CA ALA A 259 4.53 -4.53 -5.99
C ALA A 259 3.69 -5.35 -6.99
N PRO A 260 3.95 -6.66 -7.20
CA PRO A 260 3.15 -7.44 -8.13
C PRO A 260 1.66 -7.45 -7.79
N TRP A 261 1.29 -7.39 -6.51
CA TRP A 261 -0.13 -7.33 -6.12
C TRP A 261 -0.84 -6.05 -6.54
N ILE A 262 -0.14 -4.95 -6.78
CA ILE A 262 -0.74 -3.75 -7.36
C ILE A 262 -0.62 -3.81 -8.88
N GLN A 263 0.59 -4.08 -9.40
CA GLN A 263 0.87 -4.13 -10.83
C GLN A 263 -0.08 -5.05 -11.61
N GLU A 264 -0.32 -6.25 -11.11
CA GLU A 264 -1.11 -7.31 -11.79
C GLU A 264 -2.62 -7.15 -11.56
N SER A 265 -3.06 -5.98 -11.09
CA SER A 265 -4.42 -5.73 -10.64
C SER A 265 -4.86 -4.31 -10.99
N ARG A 266 -6.12 -3.97 -10.69
CA ARG A 266 -6.64 -2.59 -10.73
C ARG A 266 -6.70 -1.95 -9.35
N ARG A 267 -5.94 -2.48 -8.38
CA ARG A 267 -5.88 -1.90 -7.04
C ARG A 267 -5.32 -0.48 -7.08
N ARG A 268 -5.85 0.39 -6.22
CA ARG A 268 -5.39 1.77 -6.05
C ARG A 268 -5.05 2.04 -4.59
N VAL A 269 -3.89 2.64 -4.34
CA VAL A 269 -3.53 3.24 -3.05
C VAL A 269 -3.67 4.75 -3.20
N ILE A 270 -4.64 5.31 -2.50
CA ILE A 270 -5.09 6.69 -2.62
C ILE A 270 -4.69 7.41 -1.33
N MET A 271 -3.79 8.38 -1.48
CA MET A 271 -3.26 9.18 -0.39
C MET A 271 -3.70 10.63 -0.57
N PRO A 272 -3.55 11.50 0.45
CA PRO A 272 -4.02 12.88 0.35
C PRO A 272 -3.40 13.65 -0.82
N ALA A 273 -2.10 13.39 -1.06
CA ALA A 273 -1.29 14.11 -2.04
C ALA A 273 -0.66 13.21 -3.13
N ALA A 274 -1.06 11.94 -3.27
CA ALA A 274 -0.55 11.05 -4.32
C ALA A 274 -1.44 9.82 -4.52
N VAL A 275 -1.29 9.17 -5.68
CA VAL A 275 -1.91 7.87 -5.97
C VAL A 275 -0.87 6.89 -6.49
N ILE A 276 -0.95 5.63 -6.05
CA ILE A 276 -0.28 4.50 -6.69
C ILE A 276 -1.38 3.61 -7.27
N ALA A 277 -1.35 3.37 -8.57
CA ALA A 277 -2.35 2.57 -9.27
C ALA A 277 -1.71 1.38 -10.00
N GLY A 278 -2.40 0.25 -10.02
CA GLY A 278 -2.08 -0.85 -10.92
C GLY A 278 -2.57 -0.58 -12.33
N ASN A 279 -1.84 -1.07 -13.33
CA ASN A 279 -2.30 -1.11 -14.70
C ASN A 279 -2.80 -2.53 -15.01
N ALA A 280 -4.12 -2.75 -14.98
CA ALA A 280 -4.65 -3.98 -15.57
C ALA A 280 -4.62 -3.83 -17.08
N VAL A 281 -3.43 -4.11 -17.65
CA VAL A 281 -3.28 -4.40 -19.06
C VAL A 281 -4.20 -5.59 -19.35
N THR A 282 -5.30 -5.34 -20.06
CA THR A 282 -6.06 -6.41 -20.69
C THR A 282 -5.16 -7.06 -21.73
N SER A 283 -5.25 -8.37 -21.89
CA SER A 283 -4.53 -9.14 -22.91
C SER A 283 -4.59 -8.52 -24.32
N ALA A 284 -5.61 -7.70 -24.62
CA ALA A 284 -5.74 -6.94 -25.86
C ALA A 284 -4.67 -5.85 -26.09
N GLN A 285 -3.96 -5.38 -25.07
CA GLN A 285 -2.87 -4.40 -25.22
C GLN A 285 -1.48 -5.05 -25.35
N GLN A 286 -1.33 -6.34 -25.00
CA GLN A 286 -0.09 -7.09 -25.25
C GLN A 286 0.05 -7.49 -26.73
N ASP A 287 -1.05 -7.68 -27.45
CA ASP A 287 -1.04 -8.00 -28.89
C ASP A 287 -0.83 -6.78 -29.80
N ALA A 288 -0.68 -5.57 -29.23
CA ALA A 288 -0.49 -4.33 -29.97
C ALA A 288 0.94 -3.75 -29.89
N GLU A 289 1.87 -4.39 -29.17
CA GLU A 289 3.29 -4.06 -29.33
C GLU A 289 3.78 -4.62 -30.68
N PRO A 290 4.34 -3.80 -31.58
CA PRO A 290 4.97 -4.32 -32.78
C PRO A 290 6.13 -5.21 -32.33
N LYS A 291 6.05 -6.51 -32.65
CA LYS A 291 7.21 -7.39 -32.62
C LYS A 291 8.25 -6.74 -33.52
N TYR A 292 9.28 -6.14 -32.94
CA TYR A 292 10.50 -5.83 -33.68
C TYR A 292 11.07 -7.18 -34.11
N GLU A 293 10.75 -7.58 -35.34
CA GLU A 293 11.51 -8.60 -36.05
C GLU A 293 12.93 -8.05 -36.17
N GLU A 294 13.88 -8.70 -35.49
CA GLU A 294 15.29 -8.60 -35.87
C GLU A 294 15.38 -9.13 -37.30
N SER A 295 15.32 -8.19 -38.25
CA SER A 295 15.73 -8.39 -39.62
C SER A 295 17.22 -8.70 -39.62
N THR A 296 17.53 -10.00 -39.59
CA THR A 296 18.81 -10.51 -40.08
C THR A 296 18.81 -10.38 -41.60
N ALA A 297 19.29 -9.24 -42.10
CA ALA A 297 19.71 -9.08 -43.48
C ALA A 297 21.22 -8.84 -43.53
N HIS A 298 21.89 -9.87 -44.02
CA HIS A 298 23.29 -10.09 -44.35
C HIS A 298 24.07 -8.89 -44.96
N LEU A 299 25.40 -8.89 -44.78
CA LEU A 299 26.38 -9.31 -45.81
C LEU A 299 27.82 -8.91 -45.42
N GLY A 300 28.75 -9.88 -45.53
CA GLY A 300 30.19 -9.73 -45.34
C GLY A 300 30.84 -11.06 -45.03
#